data_AF-X7EJ94-F1
#
_entry.id   AF-X7EJ94-F1
#
_cell.length_a   1.000
_cell.length_b   1.000
_cell.length_c   1.000
_cell.angle_alpha   90.00
_cell.angle_beta   90.00
_cell.angle_gamma   90.00
#
_symmetry.space_group_name_H-M   'P 1'
#
loop_
_entity.id
_entity.type
_entity.pdbx_description
1 polymer ?
#
loop_
_entity_poly.entity_id
_entity_poly.type
_entity_poly.pdbx_seq_one_letter_code
_entity_poly.pdbx_strand_id
1 'polypeptide(L)' 'MDVQLILAMIAGALIVEGLAYALAPSLVERMLEALAAMPLEARRLLGLLTALTGLVILWAAI' A
#
# COMPACT_ATOMS: atom_id res chain seq x y z
N MET A 1 -11.53 10.33 16.60
CA MET A 1 -10.50 9.35 16.20
C MET A 1 -9.26 9.69 16.97
N ASP A 2 -8.80 8.78 17.83
CA ASP A 2 -7.74 9.09 18.81
C ASP A 2 -6.37 9.19 18.12
N VAL A 3 -5.55 10.15 18.56
CA VAL A 3 -4.20 10.39 17.99
C VAL A 3 -3.34 9.13 18.02
N GLN A 4 -3.50 8.30 19.05
CA GLN A 4 -2.79 7.02 19.19
C GLN A 4 -3.09 6.05 18.03
N LEU A 5 -4.35 5.99 17.56
CA LEU A 5 -4.74 5.13 16.46
C LEU A 5 -4.10 5.57 15.15
N ILE A 6 -4.04 6.88 14.90
CA ILE A 6 -3.38 7.45 13.72
C ILE A 6 -1.89 7.10 13.73
N LEU A 7 -1.22 7.28 14.87
CA LEU A 7 0.19 6.92 15.02
C LEU A 7 0.44 5.43 14.81
N ALA A 8 -0.44 4.56 15.30
CA ALA A 8 -0.34 3.12 15.10
C ALA A 8 -0.46 2.73 13.61
N MET A 9 -1.40 3.34 12.87
CA MET A 9 -1.53 3.09 11.43
C MET A 9 -0.28 3.51 10.65
N ILE A 10 0.28 4.68 10.97
CA ILE A 10 1.51 5.17 10.34
C ILE A 10 2.70 4.27 10.68
N ALA A 11 2.86 3.89 11.96
CA ALA A 11 3.93 3.01 12.39
C ALA A 11 3.85 1.64 11.71
N GLY A 12 2.65 1.05 11.61
CA GLY A 12 2.41 -0.20 10.90
C GLY A 12 2.80 -0.10 9.41
N ALA A 13 2.40 0.98 8.73
CA ALA A 13 2.78 1.21 7.34
C ALA A 13 4.30 1.29 7.16
N LEU A 14 5.01 2.06 8.01
CA LEU A 14 6.46 2.17 7.97
C LEU A 14 7.18 0.85 8.23
N ILE A 15 6.68 0.04 9.17
CA ILE A 15 7.26 -1.29 9.44
C ILE A 15 7.11 -2.18 8.21
N VAL A 16 5.90 -2.27 7.63
CA VAL A 16 5.64 -3.10 6.45
C VAL A 16 6.48 -2.66 5.26
N GLU A 17 6.53 -1.36 4.95
CA GLU A 17 7.36 -0.83 3.87
C GLU A 17 8.86 -1.06 4.12
N GLY A 18 9.35 -0.77 5.32
CA GLY A 18 10.75 -0.99 5.69
C GLY A 18 11.17 -2.45 5.57
N LEU A 19 10.30 -3.39 5.96
CA LEU A 19 10.54 -4.83 5.79
C LEU A 19 10.55 -5.23 4.33
N ALA A 20 9.66 -4.70 3.50
CA ALA A 20 9.68 -4.96 2.06
C ALA A 20 11.03 -4.55 1.44
N TYR A 21 11.56 -3.37 1.81
CA TYR A 21 12.86 -2.90 1.35
C TYR A 21 14.04 -3.72 1.92
N ALA A 22 14.00 -4.08 3.20
CA ALA A 22 15.09 -4.80 3.86
C ALA A 22 15.17 -6.28 3.46
N LEU A 23 14.03 -6.95 3.30
CA LEU A 23 13.95 -8.40 3.10
C LEU A 23 13.81 -8.79 1.63
N ALA A 24 13.17 -7.96 0.80
CA ALA A 24 12.88 -8.28 -0.59
C ALA A 24 13.08 -7.09 -1.55
N PRO A 25 14.26 -6.43 -1.55
CA PRO A 25 14.49 -5.24 -2.38
C PRO A 25 14.28 -5.51 -3.87
N SER A 26 14.73 -6.66 -4.38
CA SER A 26 14.55 -7.03 -5.79
C SER A 26 13.09 -7.24 -6.20
N LEU A 27 12.20 -7.58 -5.26
CA LEU A 27 10.78 -7.69 -5.54
C LEU A 27 10.17 -6.29 -5.73
N VAL A 28 10.55 -5.34 -4.90
CA VAL A 28 10.12 -3.94 -5.00
C VAL A 28 10.52 -3.36 -6.36
N GLU A 29 11.77 -3.57 -6.78
CA GLU A 29 12.25 -3.15 -8.10
C GLU A 29 11.39 -3.73 -9.24
N ARG A 30 11.16 -5.04 -9.25
CA ARG A 30 10.33 -5.70 -10.26
C ARG A 30 8.87 -5.20 -10.25
N MET A 31 8.31 -4.92 -9.07
CA MET A 31 6.97 -4.35 -8.98
C MET A 31 6.92 -2.93 -9.55
N LEU A 32 7.93 -2.11 -9.29
CA LEU A 32 8.04 -0.76 -9.84
C LEU A 32 8.22 -0.78 -11.36
N GLU A 33 9.02 -1.70 -11.90
CA GLU A 33 9.16 -1.91 -13.35
C GLU A 33 7.83 -2.32 -13.98
N ALA A 34 7.12 -3.28 -13.38
CA ALA A 34 5.81 -3.70 -13.85
C ALA A 34 4.78 -2.55 -13.84
N LEU A 35 4.76 -1.75 -12.76
CA LEU A 35 3.93 -0.55 -12.67
C LEU A 35 4.33 0.49 -13.72
N ALA A 36 5.63 0.67 -13.95
CA ALA A 36 6.17 1.61 -14.93
C ALA A 36 5.88 1.20 -16.39
N ALA A 37 5.63 -0.08 -16.66
CA ALA A 37 5.22 -0.57 -17.97
C ALA A 37 3.72 -0.37 -18.26
N MET A 38 2.88 -0.15 -17.25
CA MET A 38 1.44 0.02 -17.42
C MET A 38 1.08 1.40 -18.02
N PRO A 39 0.00 1.52 -18.82
CA PRO A 39 -0.54 2.81 -19.23
C PRO A 39 -1.08 3.58 -18.02
N LEU A 40 -1.11 4.91 -18.10
CA LEU A 40 -1.48 5.79 -16.98
C LEU A 40 -2.88 5.49 -16.41
N GLU A 41 -3.86 5.19 -17.27
CA GLU A 41 -5.21 4.84 -16.82
C GLU A 41 -5.23 3.55 -16.00
N ALA A 42 -4.49 2.52 -16.42
CA ALA A 42 -4.40 1.27 -15.67
C ALA A 42 -3.75 1.47 -14.28
N ARG A 43 -2.71 2.31 -14.19
CA ARG A 43 -2.09 2.66 -12.89
C ARG A 43 -3.07 3.36 -11.96
N ARG A 44 -3.86 4.30 -12.49
CA ARG A 44 -4.91 5.01 -11.74
C ARG A 44 -5.98 4.05 -11.24
N LEU A 45 -6.47 3.17 -12.12
CA LEU A 45 -7.47 2.18 -11.76
C LEU A 45 -6.95 1.23 -10.68
N LEU A 46 -5.71 0.74 -10.81
CA LEU A 46 -5.08 -0.10 -9.80
C LEU A 46 -5.01 0.61 -8.43
N GLY A 47 -4.59 1.88 -8.40
CA GLY A 47 -4.56 2.67 -7.18
C GLY A 47 -5.94 2.84 -6.54
N LEU A 48 -6.97 3.12 -7.36
CA LEU A 48 -8.35 3.24 -6.89
C LEU A 48 -8.90 1.93 -6.33
N LEU A 49 -8.63 0.80 -7.01
CA LEU A 49 -9.05 -0.52 -6.55
C LEU A 49 -8.38 -0.91 -5.23
N THR A 50 -7.08 -0.62 -5.08
CA THR A 50 -6.35 -0.84 -3.82
C THR A 50 -6.95 -0.01 -2.68
N ALA A 51 -7.21 1.28 -2.92
CA ALA A 51 -7.81 2.17 -1.93
C ALA A 51 -9.23 1.73 -1.54
N LEU A 52 -10.06 1.38 -2.53
CA LEU A 52 -11.42 0.89 -2.31
C LEU A 52 -11.42 -0.43 -1.54
N THR A 53 -10.51 -1.34 -1.85
CA THR A 53 -10.37 -2.62 -1.13
C THR A 53 -9.99 -2.38 0.34
N GLY A 54 -9.03 -1.48 0.59
CA GLY A 54 -8.66 -1.09 1.95
C GLY A 54 -9.82 -0.46 2.72
N LEU A 55 -10.62 0.40 2.06
CA LEU A 55 -11.82 0.99 2.64
C LEU A 55 -12.86 -0.08 3.01
N VAL A 56 -13.11 -1.06 2.13
CA VAL A 56 -14.04 -2.17 2.40
C VAL A 56 -13.57 -3.03 3.56
N ILE A 57 -12.28 -3.35 3.65
CA ILE A 57 -11.70 -4.11 4.77
C ILE A 57 -11.85 -3.33 6.08
N LEU A 58 -11.49 -2.04 6.09
CA LEU A 58 -11.62 -1.20 7.27
C LEU A 58 -13.08 -1.09 7.72
N TRP A 59 -14.00 -0.90 6.76
CA TRP A 59 -15.43 -0.84 7.05
C TRP A 59 -15.96 -2.16 7.63
N ALA A 60 -15.49 -3.32 7.15
CA ALA A 60 -15.89 -4.62 7.68
C ALA A 60 -15.30 -4.93 9.06
N ALA A 61 -14.21 -4.26 9.45
CA ALA A 61 -13.55 -4.45 10.73
C ALA A 61 -14.10 -3.55 11.86
N ILE A 62 -14.87 -2.52 11.51
CA ILE A 62 -15.51 -1.56 12.43
C ILE A 62 -16.97 -1.97 12.66
#